data_AF-A0A0N4UJ72-F1
#
_entry.id   AF-A0A0N4UJ72-F1
#
_cell.length_a   1.000
_cell.length_b   1.000
_cell.length_c   1.000
_cell.angle_alpha   90.00
_cell.angle_beta   90.00
_cell.angle_gamma   90.00
#
_symmetry.space_group_name_H-M   'P 1'
#
loop_
_entity.id
_entity.type
_entity.pdbx_description
1 polymer ?
#
loop_
_entity_poly.entity_id
_entity_poly.type
_entity_poly.pdbx_seq_one_letter_code
_entity_poly.pdbx_strand_id
1 'polypeptide(L)'
;MQAQLKLLIILLIFSSSTFAKKRICGNVLQTYLMRVCTFAYEKTPCFNSRFPTSKGIRSSSGRTFSGIANRCCEEGCNVLDIRATCCFKLSCLKRCYPNSGYDRKGKTEENDFLII
;
A
#
# COMPACT_ATOMS: atom_id res chain seq x y z
N MET A 1 -18.48 -33.94 21.55
CA MET A 1 -18.88 -32.51 21.57
C MET A 1 -17.73 -31.54 21.24
N GLN A 2 -16.49 -31.77 21.68
CA GLN A 2 -15.38 -30.82 21.44
C GLN A 2 -15.04 -30.56 19.96
N ALA A 3 -15.15 -31.57 19.07
CA ALA A 3 -14.86 -31.40 17.64
C ALA A 3 -15.82 -30.43 16.93
N GLN A 4 -17.11 -30.49 17.29
CA GLN A 4 -18.15 -29.62 16.74
C GLN A 4 -17.93 -28.16 17.15
N LEU A 5 -17.50 -27.93 18.41
CA LEU A 5 -17.18 -26.60 18.92
C LEU A 5 -15.95 -26.00 18.23
N LYS A 6 -14.89 -26.80 18.02
CA LYS A 6 -13.69 -26.36 17.27
C LYS A 6 -14.04 -25.96 15.84
N LEU A 7 -14.88 -26.74 15.17
CA LEU A 7 -15.35 -26.42 13.81
C LEU A 7 -16.12 -25.10 13.77
N LEU A 8 -17.00 -24.84 14.73
CA LEU A 8 -17.76 -23.60 14.85
C LEU A 8 -16.87 -22.36 15.07
N ILE A 9 -15.84 -22.48 15.92
CA ILE A 9 -14.86 -21.40 16.15
C ILE A 9 -14.07 -21.09 14.87
N ILE A 10 -13.61 -22.13 14.16
CA ILE A 10 -12.91 -21.95 12.88
C ILE A 10 -13.82 -21.24 11.87
N LEU A 11 -15.09 -21.66 11.75
CA LEU A 11 -16.04 -21.05 10.82
C LEU A 11 -16.33 -19.56 11.12
N LEU A 12 -16.41 -19.20 12.40
CA LEU A 12 -16.57 -17.80 12.86
C LEU A 12 -15.33 -16.94 12.54
N ILE A 13 -14.13 -17.49 12.69
CA ILE A 13 -12.90 -16.78 12.35
C ILE A 13 -12.83 -16.52 10.82
N PHE A 14 -13.23 -17.50 10.00
CA PHE A 14 -13.21 -17.36 8.55
C PHE A 14 -14.22 -16.34 7.99
N SER A 15 -15.40 -16.24 8.60
CA SER A 15 -16.48 -15.35 8.11
C SER A 15 -16.21 -13.85 8.32
N SER A 16 -15.25 -13.49 9.19
CA SER A 16 -15.01 -12.09 9.58
C SER A 16 -14.04 -11.32 8.68
N SER A 17 -13.49 -11.94 7.63
CA SER A 17 -12.46 -11.32 6.76
C SER A 17 -13.05 -10.55 5.56
N THR A 18 -14.22 -9.94 5.72
CA THR A 18 -14.72 -8.98 4.73
C THR A 18 -13.93 -7.68 4.85
N PHE A 19 -12.91 -7.53 4.01
CA PHE A 19 -12.22 -6.25 3.83
C PHE A 19 -13.18 -5.24 3.19
N ALA A 20 -13.98 -4.58 4.02
CA ALA A 20 -14.93 -3.58 3.57
C ALA A 20 -14.21 -2.46 2.81
N LYS A 21 -14.66 -2.20 1.58
CA LYS A 21 -14.19 -1.06 0.79
C LYS A 21 -14.78 0.22 1.37
N LYS A 22 -13.96 1.25 1.54
CA LYS A 22 -14.39 2.58 1.98
C LYS A 22 -14.12 3.60 0.89
N ARG A 23 -15.08 4.51 0.67
CA ARG A 23 -14.87 5.67 -0.19
C ARG A 23 -13.95 6.67 0.51
N ILE A 24 -12.78 6.92 -0.08
CA ILE A 24 -11.74 7.79 0.47
C ILE A 24 -11.25 8.71 -0.65
N CYS A 25 -11.41 10.03 -0.46
CA CYS A 25 -11.09 11.04 -1.46
C CYS A 25 -10.14 12.12 -0.91
N GLY A 26 -9.50 12.87 -1.81
CA GLY A 26 -8.75 14.09 -1.50
C GLY A 26 -7.66 13.92 -0.44
N ASN A 27 -7.60 14.85 0.51
CA ASN A 27 -6.57 14.88 1.56
C ASN A 27 -6.57 13.61 2.42
N VAL A 28 -7.74 13.02 2.67
CA VAL A 28 -7.83 11.77 3.44
C VAL A 28 -7.11 10.65 2.69
N LEU A 29 -7.38 10.51 1.40
CA LEU A 29 -6.68 9.51 0.58
C LEU A 29 -5.18 9.76 0.56
N GLN A 30 -4.76 11.02 0.42
CA GLN A 30 -3.36 11.39 0.47
C GLN A 30 -2.72 10.97 1.80
N THR A 31 -3.36 11.21 2.94
CA THR A 31 -2.87 10.76 4.25
C THR A 31 -2.73 9.24 4.31
N TYR A 32 -3.68 8.49 3.76
CA TYR A 32 -3.59 7.03 3.68
C TYR A 32 -2.43 6.57 2.80
N LEU A 33 -2.26 7.15 1.61
CA LEU A 33 -1.14 6.84 0.72
C LEU A 33 0.21 7.17 1.37
N MET A 34 0.32 8.31 2.06
CA MET A 34 1.52 8.68 2.81
C MET A 34 1.82 7.66 3.90
N ARG A 35 0.84 7.22 4.68
CA ARG A 35 1.06 6.25 5.77
C ARG A 35 1.39 4.85 5.25
N VAL A 36 0.69 4.40 4.22
CA VAL A 36 0.81 3.01 3.74
C VAL A 36 2.00 2.84 2.81
N CYS A 37 2.35 3.85 2.00
CA CYS A 37 3.41 3.73 0.98
C CYS A 37 4.75 4.36 1.36
N THR A 38 4.89 4.98 2.53
CA THR A 38 6.18 5.47 3.03
C THR A 38 6.97 4.33 3.66
N PHE A 39 8.25 4.23 3.31
CA PHE A 39 9.09 3.12 3.73
C PHE A 39 10.00 3.54 4.88
N ALA A 40 10.00 2.80 5.98
CA ALA A 40 10.88 3.01 7.13
C ALA A 40 10.96 4.50 7.57
N TYR A 41 12.16 5.08 7.54
CA TYR A 41 12.44 6.46 7.98
C TYR A 41 12.33 7.50 6.86
N GLU A 42 11.83 7.11 5.70
CA GLU A 42 11.70 8.01 4.56
C GLU A 42 10.58 9.04 4.79
N LYS A 43 10.71 10.21 4.17
CA LYS A 43 9.74 11.31 4.35
C LYS A 43 8.59 11.28 3.34
N THR A 44 8.73 10.49 2.27
CA THR A 44 7.77 10.49 1.17
C THR A 44 7.47 9.08 0.71
N PRO A 45 6.24 8.79 0.24
CA PRO A 45 5.87 7.47 -0.22
C PRO A 45 6.56 7.09 -1.53
N CYS A 46 6.77 5.79 -1.72
CA CYS A 46 7.30 5.21 -2.95
C CYS A 46 6.21 4.41 -3.67
N PHE A 47 5.93 4.81 -4.92
CA PHE A 47 4.90 4.20 -5.74
C PHE A 47 5.49 3.36 -6.88
N ASN A 48 4.69 2.42 -7.38
CA ASN A 48 5.01 1.68 -8.58
C ASN A 48 5.06 2.64 -9.79
N SER A 49 6.02 2.45 -10.71
CA SER A 49 6.13 3.26 -11.93
C SER A 49 4.94 3.09 -12.88
N ARG A 50 4.24 1.95 -12.81
CA ARG A 50 2.98 1.71 -13.54
C ARG A 50 1.81 2.54 -13.01
N PHE A 51 2.01 3.30 -11.94
CA PHE A 51 0.98 4.16 -11.38
C PHE A 51 0.82 5.42 -12.25
N PRO A 52 -0.32 5.60 -12.93
CA PRO A 52 -0.51 6.74 -13.82
C PRO A 52 -0.57 8.04 -13.02
N THR A 53 0.46 8.87 -13.17
CA THR A 53 0.47 10.29 -12.76
C THR A 53 -0.33 11.13 -13.76
N SER A 54 -1.59 10.79 -14.01
CA SER A 54 -2.42 11.56 -14.94
C SER A 54 -2.99 12.83 -14.30
N LYS A 55 -3.28 13.84 -15.13
CA LYS A 55 -3.79 15.18 -14.79
C LYS A 55 -5.07 15.09 -13.94
N GLY A 56 -5.00 15.44 -12.65
CA GLY A 56 -6.17 15.53 -11.78
C GLY A 56 -5.83 15.30 -10.31
N ILE A 57 -5.94 16.36 -9.50
CA ILE A 57 -5.59 16.47 -8.07
C ILE A 57 -4.09 16.77 -7.84
N ARG A 58 -3.76 18.07 -7.82
CA ARG A 58 -2.48 18.59 -7.32
C ARG A 58 -2.49 18.50 -5.79
N SER A 59 -1.58 17.73 -5.19
CA SER A 59 -1.17 18.04 -3.81
C SER A 59 -0.34 19.34 -3.81
N SER A 60 -0.20 19.99 -2.65
CA SER A 60 0.76 21.10 -2.46
C SER A 60 2.21 20.71 -2.77
N SER A 61 2.51 19.42 -2.98
CA SER A 61 3.80 18.89 -3.42
C SER A 61 3.88 18.54 -4.91
N GLY A 62 2.86 18.87 -5.72
CA GLY A 62 2.87 18.71 -7.18
C GLY A 62 2.74 17.27 -7.70
N ARG A 63 2.31 16.31 -6.87
CA ARG A 63 2.13 14.91 -7.28
C ARG A 63 0.65 14.59 -7.54
N THR A 64 0.35 13.99 -8.69
CA THR A 64 -1.00 13.72 -9.19
C THR A 64 -1.35 12.22 -9.03
N PHE A 65 -2.44 11.90 -8.31
CA PHE A 65 -2.73 10.53 -7.83
C PHE A 65 -3.94 9.82 -8.49
N SER A 66 -4.26 10.14 -9.74
CA SER A 66 -5.61 9.92 -10.30
C SER A 66 -6.13 8.47 -10.30
N GLY A 67 -5.32 7.47 -10.68
CA GLY A 67 -5.84 6.10 -10.88
C GLY A 67 -6.48 5.48 -9.62
N ILE A 68 -5.76 5.45 -8.51
CA ILE A 68 -6.32 5.01 -7.23
C ILE A 68 -7.26 6.05 -6.62
N ALA A 69 -7.08 7.34 -6.92
CA ALA A 69 -7.94 8.37 -6.38
C ALA A 69 -9.37 8.27 -6.88
N ASN A 70 -9.56 8.09 -8.19
CA ASN A 70 -10.90 7.90 -8.74
C ASN A 70 -11.54 6.63 -8.21
N ARG A 71 -10.79 5.52 -8.23
CA ARG A 71 -11.27 4.22 -7.71
C ARG A 71 -11.65 4.28 -6.24
N CYS A 72 -10.78 4.82 -5.39
CA CYS A 72 -11.06 4.99 -3.96
C CYS A 72 -12.21 5.96 -3.71
N CYS A 73 -12.40 6.98 -4.54
CA CYS A 73 -13.46 7.97 -4.31
C CYS A 73 -14.84 7.46 -4.78
N GLU A 74 -14.92 6.86 -5.96
CA GLU A 74 -16.17 6.44 -6.60
C GLU A 74 -16.60 5.02 -6.19
N GLU A 75 -15.69 4.06 -6.21
CA GLU A 75 -15.99 2.64 -5.94
C GLU A 75 -15.68 2.23 -4.50
N GLY A 76 -14.78 2.99 -3.85
CA GLY A 76 -14.21 2.63 -2.56
C GLY A 76 -13.05 1.65 -2.70
N CYS A 77 -12.17 1.68 -1.71
CA CYS A 77 -10.97 0.86 -1.66
C CYS A 77 -10.69 0.42 -0.22
N ASN A 78 -9.90 -0.64 -0.08
CA ASN A 78 -9.38 -1.09 1.22
C ASN A 78 -7.86 -0.88 1.30
N VAL A 79 -7.27 -1.24 2.43
CA VAL A 79 -5.82 -1.10 2.65
C VAL A 79 -4.98 -1.92 1.65
N LEU A 80 -5.49 -3.05 1.17
CA LEU A 80 -4.80 -3.90 0.18
C LEU A 80 -4.76 -3.23 -1.19
N ASP A 81 -5.87 -2.59 -1.61
CA ASP A 81 -5.91 -1.79 -2.84
C ASP A 81 -4.89 -0.65 -2.80
N ILE A 82 -4.77 0.05 -1.65
CA ILE A 82 -3.79 1.11 -1.45
C ILE A 82 -2.37 0.53 -1.48
N ARG A 83 -2.12 -0.58 -0.76
CA ARG A 83 -0.81 -1.26 -0.70
C ARG A 83 -0.33 -1.70 -2.08
N ALA A 84 -1.24 -2.14 -2.95
CA ALA A 84 -0.93 -2.54 -4.32
C ALA A 84 -0.37 -1.37 -5.18
N THR A 85 -0.61 -0.13 -4.79
CA THR A 85 -0.02 1.06 -5.45
C THR A 85 1.39 1.40 -4.96
N CYS A 86 1.75 0.96 -3.75
CA CYS A 86 3.06 1.17 -3.16
C CYS A 86 4.11 0.29 -3.86
N CYS A 87 5.37 0.68 -3.82
CA CYS A 87 6.45 -0.18 -4.25
C CYS A 87 7.60 -0.21 -3.24
N PHE A 88 7.82 -1.38 -2.64
CA PHE A 88 8.87 -1.63 -1.65
C PHE A 88 9.99 -2.53 -2.18
N LYS A 89 9.97 -2.87 -3.47
CA LYS A 89 11.08 -3.59 -4.10
C LYS A 89 12.34 -2.72 -4.07
N LEU A 90 13.51 -3.35 -3.96
CA LEU A 90 14.77 -2.63 -3.93
C LEU A 90 14.95 -1.69 -5.13
N SER A 91 14.56 -2.11 -6.33
CA SER A 91 14.60 -1.27 -7.54
C SER A 91 13.72 -0.01 -7.41
N CYS A 92 12.60 -0.08 -6.70
CA CYS A 92 11.78 1.08 -6.39
C CYS A 92 12.41 1.95 -5.30
N LEU A 93 12.94 1.33 -4.25
CA LEU A 93 13.59 2.07 -3.16
C LEU A 93 14.82 2.85 -3.66
N LYS A 94 15.67 2.27 -4.52
CA LYS A 94 16.79 2.97 -5.15
C LYS A 94 16.34 4.17 -6.00
N ARG A 95 15.22 4.01 -6.70
CA ARG A 95 14.63 5.09 -7.53
C ARG A 95 13.99 6.19 -6.68
N CYS A 96 13.28 5.82 -5.62
CA CYS A 96 12.59 6.77 -4.74
C CYS A 96 13.57 7.47 -3.79
N TYR A 97 14.63 6.78 -3.37
CA TYR A 97 15.56 7.21 -2.33
C TYR A 97 17.02 6.90 -2.75
N PRO A 98 17.55 7.57 -3.79
CA PRO A 98 18.88 7.25 -4.34
C PRO A 98 20.04 7.46 -3.36
N ASN A 99 19.83 8.20 -2.26
CA ASN A 99 20.87 8.52 -1.27
C ASN A 99 20.71 7.78 0.07
N SER A 100 19.73 6.89 0.21
CA SER A 100 19.44 6.22 1.50
C SER A 100 20.29 4.98 1.77
N GLY A 101 21.16 4.59 0.82
CA GLY A 101 22.02 3.42 0.96
C GLY A 101 21.34 2.08 0.64
N TYR A 102 20.09 2.07 0.17
CA TYR A 102 19.47 0.85 -0.38
C TYR A 102 20.26 0.28 -1.56
N ASP A 103 21.08 1.09 -2.23
CA ASP A 103 21.99 0.58 -3.25
C ASP A 103 23.02 -0.43 -2.74
N ARG A 104 23.43 -0.30 -1.47
CA ARG A 104 24.51 -1.10 -0.87
C ARG A 104 24.01 -2.42 -0.27
N LYS A 105 22.76 -2.46 0.22
CA LYS A 105 22.18 -3.67 0.84
C LYS A 105 21.78 -4.75 -0.16
N GLY A 106 21.55 -4.38 -1.42
CA GLY A 106 21.08 -5.29 -2.47
C GLY A 106 22.05 -6.35 -2.97
N LYS A 107 23.31 -6.39 -2.50
CA LYS A 107 24.27 -7.41 -2.93
C LYS A 107 24.24 -8.68 -2.08
N THR A 108 23.47 -8.73 -0.98
CA THR A 108 23.55 -9.87 -0.05
C THR A 108 22.23 -10.57 0.24
N GLU A 109 21.06 -9.99 -0.06
CA GLU A 109 19.78 -10.58 0.34
C GLU A 109 18.79 -10.65 -0.83
N GLU A 110 18.99 -11.63 -1.72
CA GLU A 110 17.94 -12.13 -2.63
C GLU A 110 16.98 -13.12 -1.93
N ASN A 111 17.18 -13.41 -0.64
CA ASN A 111 16.41 -14.41 0.10
C ASN A 111 16.00 -13.95 1.50
N ASP A 112 15.30 -12.82 1.65
CA ASP A 112 14.43 -12.74 2.83
C ASP A 112 13.05 -12.17 2.58
N PHE A 113 12.11 -12.96 3.04
CA PHE A 113 10.70 -12.93 2.69
C PHE A 113 10.03 -11.75 3.39
N LEU A 114 9.21 -11.06 2.62
CA LEU A 114 7.95 -10.42 2.98
C LEU A 114 7.43 -10.77 4.40
N ILE A 115 7.87 -10.07 5.44
CA ILE A 115 7.20 -10.13 6.75
C ILE A 115 5.97 -9.21 6.65
N ILE A 116 4.81 -9.85 6.65
CA ILE A 116 3.47 -9.27 6.69
C ILE A 116 3.26 -8.60 8.04
#